data_AF-A0A7J7HNJ5-F1
#
_entry.id   AF-A0A7J7HNJ5-F1
#
_cell.length_a   1.000
_cell.length_b   1.000
_cell.length_c   1.000
_cell.angle_alpha   90.00
_cell.angle_beta   90.00
_cell.angle_gamma   90.00
#
_symmetry.space_group_name_H-M   'P 1'
#
loop_
_entity.id
_entity.type
_entity.pdbx_description
1 polymer ?
#
loop_
_entity_poly.entity_id
_entity_poly.type
_entity_poly.pdbx_seq_one_letter_code
_entity_poly.pdbx_strand_id
1 'polypeptide(L)'
;MENAELNKGESVRWILESIEIDKMVDVPIEEDKQPSTMSGNPNEKSPKTSATNLRKRNGVQGGFIPKMARMTSGAARGLQSLRFLDRTTTGKEGDVWRSVEKRFNNLAVDEKLFRDKFGPCVGMGDSKEFAGELFDTLARRRKINGANGVTLGELKGFWEDISNHDLDARLQIFFDMCDKNGDGQLSEEEVREVIVMSASANKLSNLKQHASTYAALIMEELDPDNLGYIEMWQLETLLRGMVNSEESNTKVAKNTCTLAKTMIPKQYRTPVSKFLSKAKEKIHENWKKVMVLTWWLTINLILFGWKFYQYKQRGAFQVMGYCVCFAKGAAETLKFNMALILFPVCRRTLTKLRETFLGSLVPFDDNINFHKIIALAIAIGTSIHTLMHVTCDFPRLISCPHDKFIAILGPGFNYKQPSYADLVQSIPGVTGILMIVLMAFTFTLATHSFRRNVIKLPWPFHHLAGFNSFWYAHHLLVIVYALLIIHGYYLFLTSEWYKKTTWMYVMFPIILYASERILTSVHEHNYRVNIIKAIVYTGNVLALYMSKPSGFKYKSGMYVFVKCPDIASFEWHPFSITSAPGDDYLSVHIRALGDWTGELKNRFAQFLNAPNLNA
;
A
#
# COMPACT_ATOMS: atom_id res chain seq x y z
N MET A 1 -15.46 55.73 47.60
CA MET A 1 -16.68 55.80 48.42
C MET A 1 -17.82 56.15 47.48
N GLU A 2 -18.94 55.46 47.37
CA GLU A 2 -19.48 54.24 47.94
C GLU A 2 -20.81 53.99 47.17
N ASN A 3 -21.08 52.73 46.85
CA ASN A 3 -22.37 52.05 46.57
C ASN A 3 -23.50 52.69 45.74
N ALA A 4 -23.96 51.94 44.73
CA ALA A 4 -25.36 51.54 44.58
C ALA A 4 -25.50 50.30 43.67
N GLU A 5 -25.98 49.19 44.23
CA GLU A 5 -26.60 48.07 43.51
C GLU A 5 -27.98 48.48 42.96
N LEU A 6 -28.35 48.00 41.76
CA LEU A 6 -29.59 47.25 41.50
C LEU A 6 -29.83 46.99 39.99
N ASN A 7 -30.12 45.73 39.69
CA ASN A 7 -30.94 45.19 38.60
C ASN A 7 -30.59 45.49 37.12
N LYS A 8 -29.96 44.50 36.48
CA LYS A 8 -30.05 44.13 35.05
C LYS A 8 -29.78 42.62 34.97
N GLY A 9 -30.49 41.76 34.25
CA GLY A 9 -31.59 41.88 33.31
C GLY A 9 -31.96 40.44 32.90
N GLU A 10 -33.18 40.30 32.41
CA GLU A 10 -33.90 39.09 32.01
C GLU A 10 -33.10 37.87 31.54
N SER A 11 -33.48 36.72 32.12
CA SER A 11 -33.26 35.38 31.58
C SER A 11 -34.00 35.24 30.25
N VAL A 12 -33.30 35.45 29.15
CA VAL A 12 -33.79 35.07 27.82
C VAL A 12 -33.58 33.55 27.68
N ARG A 13 -34.66 32.82 27.91
CA ARG A 13 -34.85 31.45 27.40
C ARG A 13 -34.63 31.49 25.89
N TRP A 14 -33.52 30.93 25.42
CA TRP A 14 -33.40 30.55 24.02
C TRP A 14 -34.26 29.30 23.81
N ILE A 15 -35.51 29.54 23.43
CA ILE A 15 -36.41 28.54 22.88
C ILE A 15 -35.79 28.06 21.57
N LEU A 16 -35.78 26.74 21.38
CA LEU A 16 -35.34 26.05 20.17
C LEU A 16 -36.16 26.52 18.95
N GLU A 17 -35.65 27.52 18.23
CA GLU A 17 -36.19 27.88 16.92
C GLU A 17 -35.59 26.96 15.84
N SER A 18 -36.44 26.05 15.38
CA SER A 18 -36.37 25.30 14.12
C SER A 18 -35.25 24.26 13.94
N ILE A 19 -35.66 22.99 13.94
CA ILE A 19 -34.95 21.91 13.25
C ILE A 19 -35.43 21.96 11.79
N GLU A 20 -34.55 22.30 10.85
CA GLU A 20 -34.83 22.08 9.43
C GLU A 20 -34.79 20.57 9.14
N ILE A 21 -35.98 19.99 9.05
CA ILE A 21 -36.25 18.60 8.66
C ILE A 21 -36.42 18.59 7.15
N ASP A 22 -35.37 18.18 6.43
CA ASP A 22 -35.45 17.94 5.00
C ASP A 22 -35.65 16.43 4.76
N LYS A 23 -36.85 16.06 4.31
CA LYS A 23 -37.15 14.72 3.79
C LYS A 23 -37.11 14.82 2.27
N MET A 24 -35.98 14.49 1.65
CA MET A 24 -35.97 14.30 0.19
C MET A 24 -36.80 13.07 -0.17
N VAL A 25 -37.84 13.30 -0.97
CA VAL A 25 -38.65 12.27 -1.63
C VAL A 25 -37.97 11.93 -2.95
N ASP A 26 -37.60 10.67 -3.15
CA ASP A 26 -37.02 10.19 -4.40
C ASP A 26 -38.06 10.25 -5.54
N VAL A 27 -37.67 10.79 -6.68
CA VAL A 27 -38.45 10.77 -7.93
C VAL A 27 -38.38 9.36 -8.54
N PRO A 28 -39.51 8.68 -8.82
CA PRO A 28 -39.49 7.34 -9.39
C PRO A 28 -39.07 7.37 -10.85
N ILE A 29 -38.16 6.47 -11.25
CA ILE A 29 -37.88 6.15 -12.64
C ILE A 29 -38.91 5.09 -13.08
N GLU A 30 -39.63 5.37 -14.17
CA GLU A 30 -40.69 4.51 -14.73
C GLU A 30 -40.14 3.14 -15.19
N GLU A 31 -40.69 2.06 -14.62
CA GLU A 31 -40.59 0.70 -15.16
C GLU A 31 -41.86 0.38 -15.96
N ASP A 32 -41.70 0.05 -17.25
CA ASP A 32 -42.81 -0.34 -18.12
C ASP A 32 -42.98 -1.88 -18.11
N LYS A 33 -44.05 -2.29 -17.40
CA LYS A 33 -45.00 -3.41 -17.65
C LYS A 33 -44.55 -4.89 -17.76
N GLN A 34 -44.99 -5.64 -16.74
CA GLN A 34 -45.45 -7.04 -16.70
C GLN A 34 -46.51 -7.42 -17.79
N PRO A 35 -46.97 -8.69 -18.00
CA PRO A 35 -47.10 -9.78 -17.00
C PRO A 35 -46.87 -11.25 -17.45
N SER A 36 -46.61 -12.16 -16.51
CA SER A 36 -47.54 -13.27 -16.18
C SER A 36 -46.96 -14.23 -15.13
N THR A 37 -47.87 -14.67 -14.27
CA THR A 37 -47.78 -15.42 -13.01
C THR A 37 -47.61 -16.93 -13.16
N MET A 38 -46.89 -17.57 -12.24
CA MET A 38 -47.29 -18.73 -11.39
C MET A 38 -46.04 -19.37 -10.74
N SER A 39 -45.87 -19.26 -9.41
CA SER A 39 -46.30 -20.22 -8.38
C SER A 39 -45.46 -21.51 -8.33
N GLY A 40 -44.81 -21.78 -7.18
CA GLY A 40 -44.31 -23.13 -6.82
C GLY A 40 -42.95 -23.19 -6.12
N ASN A 41 -42.98 -23.13 -4.79
CA ASN A 41 -41.90 -23.42 -3.83
C ASN A 41 -41.58 -24.95 -3.80
N PRO A 42 -40.75 -25.51 -2.89
CA PRO A 42 -39.35 -25.26 -2.46
C PRO A 42 -38.51 -26.59 -2.53
N ASN A 43 -37.33 -26.61 -1.85
CA ASN A 43 -36.42 -27.75 -1.55
C ASN A 43 -35.27 -27.93 -2.56
N GLU A 44 -34.02 -28.19 -2.20
CA GLU A 44 -33.35 -28.46 -0.92
C GLU A 44 -31.83 -28.48 -1.24
N LYS A 45 -31.01 -28.31 -0.20
CA LYS A 45 -29.64 -28.86 -0.07
C LYS A 45 -28.50 -28.27 -0.92
N SER A 46 -27.82 -27.32 -0.27
CA SER A 46 -26.34 -27.21 -0.13
C SER A 46 -25.68 -28.58 0.21
N PRO A 47 -24.34 -28.77 0.24
CA PRO A 47 -23.17 -28.07 -0.33
C PRO A 47 -22.21 -29.03 -1.08
N LYS A 48 -21.08 -28.54 -1.62
CA LYS A 48 -19.69 -28.92 -1.20
C LYS A 48 -18.62 -28.86 -2.33
N THR A 49 -17.56 -28.11 -1.99
CA THR A 49 -16.12 -28.36 -2.19
C THR A 49 -15.50 -28.60 -3.59
N SER A 50 -14.64 -27.65 -3.93
CA SER A 50 -13.19 -27.82 -4.18
C SER A 50 -12.64 -28.56 -5.40
N ALA A 51 -11.66 -27.86 -6.00
CA ALA A 51 -10.44 -28.35 -6.61
C ALA A 51 -10.47 -28.74 -8.12
N THR A 52 -9.87 -27.84 -8.91
CA THR A 52 -8.81 -28.10 -9.91
C THR A 52 -8.83 -29.44 -10.65
N ASN A 53 -9.05 -29.42 -11.97
CA ASN A 53 -7.98 -29.61 -12.98
C ASN A 53 -8.54 -29.72 -14.42
N LEU A 54 -7.89 -28.97 -15.32
CA LEU A 54 -7.48 -29.33 -16.69
C LEU A 54 -8.27 -30.41 -17.50
N ARG A 55 -8.88 -29.90 -18.59
CA ARG A 55 -8.56 -30.23 -20.01
C ARG A 55 -9.63 -31.00 -20.81
N LYS A 56 -9.88 -30.42 -22.01
CA LYS A 56 -10.23 -31.05 -23.31
C LYS A 56 -11.73 -31.19 -23.70
N ARG A 57 -12.16 -30.20 -24.48
CA ARG A 57 -12.91 -30.23 -25.76
C ARG A 57 -13.65 -31.54 -26.14
N ASN A 58 -14.96 -31.42 -26.41
CA ASN A 58 -15.64 -31.94 -27.60
C ASN A 58 -16.94 -31.14 -27.83
N GLY A 59 -17.21 -30.75 -29.08
CA GLY A 59 -18.33 -29.89 -29.45
C GLY A 59 -19.59 -30.65 -29.83
N VAL A 60 -20.71 -29.91 -30.00
CA VAL A 60 -21.52 -29.82 -31.23
C VAL A 60 -22.80 -29.00 -30.95
N GLN A 61 -23.16 -28.17 -31.94
CA GLN A 61 -24.46 -27.55 -32.27
C GLN A 61 -25.08 -26.42 -31.41
N GLY A 62 -24.96 -25.20 -31.94
CA GLY A 62 -26.12 -24.59 -32.62
C GLY A 62 -27.13 -23.83 -31.76
N GLY A 63 -26.77 -22.63 -31.32
CA GLY A 63 -27.71 -21.60 -30.88
C GLY A 63 -27.13 -20.22 -31.20
N PHE A 64 -27.84 -19.43 -32.02
CA PHE A 64 -27.45 -18.09 -32.45
C PHE A 64 -27.24 -17.17 -31.24
N ILE A 65 -25.98 -16.89 -30.91
CA ILE A 65 -25.59 -15.75 -30.09
C ILE A 65 -25.13 -14.67 -31.07
N PRO A 66 -25.66 -13.43 -31.02
CA PRO A 66 -25.09 -12.36 -31.81
C PRO A 66 -23.65 -12.18 -31.35
N LYS A 67 -22.70 -12.58 -32.20
CA LYS A 67 -21.29 -12.20 -32.01
C LYS A 67 -21.29 -10.69 -31.94
N MET A 68 -20.98 -10.13 -30.77
CA MET A 68 -20.45 -8.78 -30.71
C MET A 68 -19.25 -8.77 -31.68
N ALA A 69 -19.44 -8.14 -32.83
CA ALA A 69 -18.35 -7.84 -33.74
C ALA A 69 -17.36 -7.04 -32.92
N ARG A 70 -16.22 -7.64 -32.62
CA ARG A 70 -15.10 -6.94 -32.01
C ARG A 70 -14.80 -5.81 -32.97
N MET A 71 -15.10 -4.57 -32.58
CA MET A 71 -14.65 -3.41 -33.33
C MET A 71 -13.15 -3.61 -33.56
N THR A 72 -12.74 -3.61 -34.83
CA THR A 72 -11.34 -3.66 -35.24
C THR A 72 -10.51 -2.83 -34.27
N SER A 73 -9.56 -3.45 -33.57
CA SER A 73 -8.75 -2.79 -32.54
C SER A 73 -8.21 -1.47 -33.08
N GLY A 74 -8.19 -0.40 -32.28
CA GLY A 74 -7.65 0.90 -32.69
C GLY A 74 -6.26 0.84 -33.33
N ALA A 75 -5.48 -0.22 -33.06
CA ALA A 75 -4.23 -0.56 -33.73
C ALA A 75 -4.36 -0.75 -35.27
N ALA A 76 -5.41 -1.42 -35.75
CA ALA A 76 -5.68 -1.60 -37.19
C ALA A 76 -6.04 -0.27 -37.89
N ARG A 77 -6.59 0.70 -37.15
CA ARG A 77 -6.78 2.08 -37.62
C ARG A 77 -5.49 2.91 -37.52
N GLY A 78 -4.66 2.68 -36.50
CA GLY A 78 -3.34 3.33 -36.37
C GLY A 78 -2.42 3.05 -37.56
N LEU A 79 -2.49 1.85 -38.13
CA LEU A 79 -1.77 1.47 -39.35
C LEU A 79 -2.35 2.04 -40.66
N GLN A 80 -3.54 2.66 -40.64
CA GLN A 80 -3.93 3.53 -41.76
C GLN A 80 -2.97 4.71 -41.92
N SER A 81 -2.20 5.07 -40.88
CA SER A 81 -1.14 6.08 -40.96
C SER A 81 0.10 5.61 -41.72
N LEU A 82 0.35 4.29 -41.79
CA LEU A 82 1.45 3.68 -42.56
C LEU A 82 1.06 3.39 -44.03
N ARG A 83 -0.15 3.75 -44.45
CA ARG A 83 -0.60 3.73 -45.86
C ARG A 83 -0.04 4.91 -46.69
N PHE A 84 1.05 5.54 -46.25
CA PHE A 84 1.68 6.62 -47.01
C PHE A 84 2.16 6.18 -48.41
N LEU A 85 2.42 4.87 -48.60
CA LEU A 85 2.76 4.25 -49.89
C LEU A 85 1.54 3.77 -50.70
N ASP A 86 0.33 3.69 -50.13
CA ASP A 86 -0.86 3.26 -50.88
C ASP A 86 -1.40 4.36 -51.80
N ARG A 87 -1.03 5.62 -51.53
CA ARG A 87 -1.46 6.80 -52.32
C ARG A 87 -0.94 6.79 -53.75
N THR A 88 0.08 5.98 -54.05
CA THR A 88 0.69 5.87 -55.39
C THR A 88 0.01 4.79 -56.26
N THR A 89 -0.79 3.88 -55.71
CA THR A 89 -1.20 2.62 -56.39
C THR A 89 -2.71 2.46 -56.62
N THR A 90 -3.49 3.55 -56.73
CA THR A 90 -4.92 3.45 -57.11
C THR A 90 -5.09 3.25 -58.62
N GLY A 91 -4.92 2.03 -59.13
CA GLY A 91 -5.13 1.65 -60.53
C GLY A 91 -4.43 0.34 -60.93
N LYS A 92 -4.65 -0.18 -62.16
CA LYS A 92 -3.87 -1.33 -62.68
C LYS A 92 -2.40 -0.91 -62.83
N GLU A 93 -1.45 -1.66 -62.25
CA GLU A 93 -0.02 -1.30 -62.15
C GLU A 93 0.62 -0.79 -63.46
N GLY A 94 0.29 -1.43 -64.58
CA GLY A 94 0.81 -1.05 -65.90
C GLY A 94 0.35 0.31 -66.43
N ASP A 95 -0.81 0.80 -65.98
CA ASP A 95 -1.35 2.12 -66.37
C ASP A 95 -0.81 3.23 -65.45
N VAL A 96 -0.47 2.90 -64.21
CA VAL A 96 0.07 3.85 -63.22
C VAL A 96 1.52 4.21 -63.52
N TRP A 97 2.37 3.23 -63.88
CA TRP A 97 3.76 3.51 -64.28
C TRP A 97 3.83 4.43 -65.50
N ARG A 98 3.01 4.21 -66.52
CA ARG A 98 2.94 5.11 -67.71
C ARG A 98 2.60 6.55 -67.34
N SER A 99 1.80 6.74 -66.29
CA SER A 99 1.46 8.05 -65.76
C SER A 99 2.66 8.72 -65.06
N VAL A 100 3.45 7.95 -64.31
CA VAL A 100 4.70 8.41 -63.68
C VAL A 100 5.75 8.74 -64.74
N GLU A 101 5.92 7.88 -65.74
CA GLU A 101 6.83 8.07 -66.87
C GLU A 101 6.48 9.33 -67.69
N LYS A 102 5.19 9.56 -67.95
CA LYS A 102 4.73 10.80 -68.60
C LYS A 102 5.03 12.04 -67.75
N ARG A 103 4.91 11.94 -66.41
CA ARG A 103 5.28 13.05 -65.51
C ARG A 103 6.79 13.24 -65.40
N PHE A 104 7.59 12.18 -65.47
CA PHE A 104 9.05 12.26 -65.54
C PHE A 104 9.48 13.04 -66.77
N ASN A 105 8.97 12.70 -67.95
CA ASN A 105 9.32 13.38 -69.20
C ASN A 105 8.98 14.89 -69.19
N ASN A 106 7.98 15.29 -68.38
CA ASN A 106 7.60 16.70 -68.24
C ASN A 106 8.39 17.46 -67.16
N LEU A 107 9.02 16.75 -66.21
CA LEU A 107 9.66 17.33 -65.03
C LEU A 107 11.18 17.13 -64.99
N ALA A 108 11.72 16.25 -65.83
CA ALA A 108 13.13 15.97 -65.96
C ALA A 108 13.85 17.13 -66.68
N VAL A 109 15.07 17.41 -66.23
CA VAL A 109 16.00 18.34 -66.86
C VAL A 109 17.25 17.53 -67.19
N ASP A 110 17.70 17.56 -68.45
CA ASP A 110 18.82 16.76 -68.95
C ASP A 110 18.67 15.25 -68.69
N GLU A 111 17.48 14.69 -68.96
CA GLU A 111 17.11 13.28 -68.71
C GLU A 111 17.20 12.83 -67.24
N LYS A 112 17.30 13.77 -66.30
CA LYS A 112 17.41 13.49 -64.87
C LYS A 112 16.32 14.19 -64.05
N LEU A 113 15.83 13.50 -63.03
CA LEU A 113 14.87 14.03 -62.07
C LEU A 113 15.57 14.38 -60.76
N PHE A 114 15.48 15.64 -60.37
CA PHE A 114 16.04 16.15 -59.12
C PHE A 114 15.10 15.94 -57.93
N ARG A 115 15.67 15.90 -56.72
CA ARG A 115 15.00 15.66 -55.43
C ARG A 115 13.68 16.43 -55.27
N ASP A 116 13.67 17.72 -55.58
CA ASP A 116 12.49 18.59 -55.39
C ASP A 116 11.32 18.29 -56.34
N LYS A 117 11.60 17.58 -57.44
CA LYS A 117 10.61 17.18 -58.45
C LYS A 117 10.14 15.74 -58.29
N PHE A 118 10.76 14.97 -57.38
CA PHE A 118 10.41 13.58 -57.10
C PHE A 118 8.97 13.41 -56.60
N GLY A 119 8.56 14.19 -55.59
CA GLY A 119 7.20 14.12 -55.03
C GLY A 119 6.10 14.31 -56.08
N PRO A 120 6.11 15.40 -56.87
CA PRO A 120 5.17 15.60 -57.98
C PRO A 120 5.19 14.49 -59.05
N CYS A 121 6.36 13.89 -59.32
CA CYS A 121 6.51 12.83 -60.31
C CYS A 121 5.85 11.51 -59.87
N VAL A 122 6.04 11.11 -58.61
CA VAL A 122 5.52 9.86 -58.04
C VAL A 122 4.06 9.98 -57.56
N GLY A 123 3.50 11.19 -57.53
CA GLY A 123 2.11 11.44 -57.09
C GLY A 123 1.99 11.82 -55.61
N MET A 124 3.09 12.27 -54.99
CA MET A 124 3.19 12.72 -53.60
C MET A 124 3.38 14.25 -53.50
N GLY A 125 2.83 15.02 -54.44
CA GLY A 125 3.03 16.47 -54.54
C GLY A 125 2.59 17.28 -53.32
N ASP A 126 1.67 16.75 -52.52
CA ASP A 126 1.12 17.38 -51.31
C ASP A 126 2.11 17.37 -50.11
N SER A 127 3.17 16.56 -50.16
CA SER A 127 4.07 16.31 -49.03
C SER A 127 5.54 16.35 -49.49
N LYS A 128 6.04 17.56 -49.78
CA LYS A 128 7.39 17.79 -50.32
C LYS A 128 8.50 17.26 -49.41
N GLU A 129 8.40 17.53 -48.11
CA GLU A 129 9.38 17.10 -47.10
C GLU A 129 9.48 15.56 -47.06
N PHE A 130 8.33 14.89 -46.97
CA PHE A 130 8.25 13.43 -46.98
C PHE A 130 8.81 12.82 -48.27
N ALA A 131 8.45 13.39 -49.43
CA ALA A 131 8.91 12.89 -50.72
C ALA A 131 10.44 13.04 -50.88
N GLY A 132 11.02 14.12 -50.35
CA GLY A 132 12.46 14.32 -50.32
C GLY A 132 13.18 13.24 -49.49
N GLU A 133 12.70 12.97 -48.27
CA GLU A 133 13.29 11.93 -47.40
C GLU A 133 13.14 10.51 -47.99
N LEU A 134 12.01 10.23 -48.65
CA LEU A 134 11.81 8.97 -49.36
C LEU A 134 12.78 8.83 -50.54
N PHE A 135 13.03 9.90 -51.29
CA PHE A 135 14.03 9.93 -52.36
C PHE A 135 15.44 9.64 -51.82
N ASP A 136 15.84 10.33 -50.74
CA ASP A 136 17.15 10.16 -50.12
C ASP A 136 17.33 8.74 -49.58
N THR A 137 16.27 8.14 -49.02
CA THR A 137 16.29 6.77 -48.52
C THR A 137 16.40 5.72 -49.63
N LEU A 138 15.63 5.87 -50.71
CA LEU A 138 15.69 4.95 -51.86
C LEU A 138 17.03 5.06 -52.60
N ALA A 139 17.60 6.27 -52.69
CA ALA A 139 18.94 6.51 -53.21
C ALA A 139 20.01 5.82 -52.34
N ARG A 140 19.94 5.97 -51.00
CA ARG A 140 20.83 5.26 -50.05
C ARG A 140 20.73 3.74 -50.20
N ARG A 141 19.51 3.20 -50.22
CA ARG A 141 19.24 1.75 -50.32
C ARG A 141 19.79 1.13 -51.60
N ARG A 142 19.67 1.83 -52.73
CA ARG A 142 20.18 1.38 -54.05
C ARG A 142 21.62 1.82 -54.33
N LYS A 143 22.28 2.51 -53.40
CA LYS A 143 23.64 3.06 -53.54
C LYS A 143 23.79 4.00 -54.75
N ILE A 144 22.76 4.80 -55.02
CA ILE A 144 22.70 5.77 -56.12
C ILE A 144 23.06 7.16 -55.58
N ASN A 145 23.87 7.92 -56.31
CA ASN A 145 24.20 9.28 -55.94
C ASN A 145 23.07 10.25 -56.37
N GLY A 146 22.12 10.50 -55.46
CA GLY A 146 20.95 11.35 -55.72
C GLY A 146 21.24 12.84 -55.93
N ALA A 147 22.46 13.32 -55.65
CA ALA A 147 22.83 14.74 -55.80
C ALA A 147 22.80 15.22 -57.26
N ASN A 148 23.03 14.32 -58.21
CA ASN A 148 23.07 14.63 -59.64
C ASN A 148 21.74 14.34 -60.37
N GLY A 149 20.67 14.06 -59.62
CA GLY A 149 19.38 13.61 -60.16
C GLY A 149 19.38 12.15 -60.60
N VAL A 150 18.19 11.54 -60.67
CA VAL A 150 18.00 10.13 -61.05
C VAL A 150 17.48 9.99 -62.48
N THR A 151 17.97 8.99 -63.19
CA THR A 151 17.52 8.61 -64.54
C THR A 151 16.16 7.92 -64.49
N LEU A 152 15.50 7.79 -65.66
CA LEU A 152 14.20 7.10 -65.77
C LEU A 152 14.29 5.63 -65.29
N GLY A 153 15.41 4.95 -65.55
CA GLY A 153 15.63 3.56 -65.11
C GLY A 153 15.80 3.44 -63.59
N GLU A 154 16.51 4.39 -62.97
CA GLU A 154 16.67 4.45 -61.51
C GLU A 154 15.35 4.82 -60.82
N LEU A 155 14.60 5.75 -61.39
CA LEU A 155 13.26 6.10 -60.93
C LEU A 155 12.29 4.92 -61.04
N LYS A 156 12.42 4.09 -62.09
CA LYS A 156 11.65 2.85 -62.21
C LYS A 156 11.94 1.90 -61.06
N GLY A 157 13.21 1.76 -60.67
CA GLY A 157 13.59 1.00 -59.48
C GLY A 157 12.98 1.57 -58.19
N PHE A 158 12.98 2.89 -58.02
CA PHE A 158 12.34 3.54 -56.88
C PHE A 158 10.82 3.30 -56.84
N TRP A 159 10.18 3.35 -58.01
CA TRP A 159 8.76 3.08 -58.15
C TRP A 159 8.40 1.62 -57.84
N GLU A 160 9.21 0.66 -58.30
CA GLU A 160 9.04 -0.77 -58.00
C GLU A 160 9.14 -1.05 -56.50
N ASP A 161 10.07 -0.40 -55.79
CA ASP A 161 10.22 -0.52 -54.33
C ASP A 161 9.01 0.06 -53.58
N ILE A 162 8.51 1.22 -54.02
CA ILE A 162 7.34 1.90 -53.43
C ILE A 162 6.04 1.12 -53.71
N SER A 163 5.91 0.57 -54.91
CA SER A 163 4.68 -0.08 -55.38
C SER A 163 4.55 -1.53 -54.90
N ASN A 164 5.62 -2.12 -54.37
CA ASN A 164 5.58 -3.48 -53.84
C ASN A 164 4.48 -3.62 -52.78
N HIS A 165 3.61 -4.61 -52.91
CA HIS A 165 2.50 -4.88 -51.98
C HIS A 165 2.91 -5.68 -50.72
N ASP A 166 4.16 -6.13 -50.65
CA ASP A 166 4.70 -6.81 -49.49
C ASP A 166 4.86 -5.86 -48.30
N LEU A 167 4.27 -6.24 -47.16
CA LEU A 167 4.29 -5.46 -45.92
C LEU A 167 5.71 -5.38 -45.35
N ASP A 168 6.52 -6.43 -45.52
CA ASP A 168 7.90 -6.48 -45.01
C ASP A 168 8.82 -5.53 -45.77
N ALA A 169 8.73 -5.51 -47.10
CA ALA A 169 9.45 -4.54 -47.93
C ALA A 169 9.12 -3.09 -47.57
N ARG A 170 7.84 -2.77 -47.33
CA ARG A 170 7.36 -1.42 -46.97
C ARG A 170 7.79 -0.99 -45.58
N LEU A 171 7.69 -1.89 -44.60
CA LEU A 171 8.18 -1.62 -43.25
C LEU A 171 9.69 -1.40 -43.25
N GLN A 172 10.44 -2.16 -44.06
CA GLN A 172 11.88 -1.93 -44.19
C GLN A 172 12.17 -0.55 -44.78
N ILE A 173 11.46 -0.13 -45.83
CA ILE A 173 11.62 1.23 -46.39
C ILE A 173 11.29 2.29 -45.33
N PHE A 174 10.23 2.07 -44.53
CA PHE A 174 9.89 2.97 -43.43
C PHE A 174 11.01 3.05 -42.39
N PHE A 175 11.58 1.92 -41.98
CA PHE A 175 12.68 1.88 -41.01
C PHE A 175 13.97 2.51 -41.56
N ASP A 176 14.28 2.29 -42.83
CA ASP A 176 15.41 2.94 -43.51
C ASP A 176 15.22 4.48 -43.60
N MET A 177 13.97 4.95 -43.64
CA MET A 177 13.64 6.38 -43.57
C MET A 177 13.77 6.95 -42.14
N CYS A 178 13.59 6.09 -41.12
CA CYS A 178 13.73 6.48 -39.71
C CYS A 178 15.21 6.58 -39.30
N ASP A 179 16.04 5.67 -39.80
CA ASP A 179 17.46 5.56 -39.51
C ASP A 179 18.28 6.44 -40.50
N LYS A 180 18.62 7.66 -40.07
CA LYS A 180 19.29 8.64 -40.95
C LYS A 180 20.79 8.36 -41.09
N ASN A 181 21.41 7.86 -40.03
CA ASN A 181 22.84 7.59 -39.99
C ASN A 181 23.20 6.16 -40.47
N GLY A 182 22.21 5.26 -40.59
CA GLY A 182 22.36 3.89 -41.06
C GLY A 182 22.97 2.94 -40.03
N ASP A 183 22.91 3.26 -38.73
CA ASP A 183 23.55 2.48 -37.66
C ASP A 183 22.63 1.39 -37.05
N GLY A 184 21.37 1.32 -37.49
CA GLY A 184 20.38 0.36 -37.00
C GLY A 184 19.84 0.66 -35.60
N GLN A 185 20.14 1.85 -35.07
CA GLN A 185 19.63 2.40 -33.82
C GLN A 185 18.78 3.64 -34.15
N LEU A 186 17.85 3.97 -33.27
CA LEU A 186 17.01 5.16 -33.42
C LEU A 186 17.16 6.02 -32.17
N SER A 187 17.70 7.23 -32.33
CA SER A 187 17.74 8.22 -31.27
C SER A 187 16.34 8.81 -30.99
N GLU A 188 16.19 9.52 -29.88
CA GLU A 188 14.96 10.25 -29.58
C GLU A 188 14.59 11.25 -30.70
N GLU A 189 15.59 11.93 -31.27
CA GLU A 189 15.42 12.87 -32.37
C GLU A 189 14.94 12.19 -33.64
N GLU A 190 15.49 11.02 -33.97
CA GLU A 190 15.09 10.23 -35.14
C GLU A 190 13.65 9.73 -34.97
N VAL A 191 13.28 9.22 -33.79
CA VAL A 191 11.89 8.83 -33.49
C VAL A 191 10.93 10.02 -33.59
N ARG A 192 11.33 11.20 -33.09
CA ARG A 192 10.54 12.44 -33.20
C ARG A 192 10.31 12.82 -34.66
N GLU A 193 11.35 12.77 -35.48
CA GLU A 193 11.26 13.12 -36.90
C GLU A 193 10.30 12.20 -37.65
N VAL A 194 10.32 10.90 -37.34
CA VAL A 194 9.38 9.92 -37.89
C VAL A 194 7.93 10.26 -37.57
N ILE A 195 7.66 10.65 -36.31
CA ILE A 195 6.32 11.08 -35.89
C ILE A 195 5.90 12.34 -36.64
N VAL A 196 6.80 13.32 -36.80
CA VAL A 196 6.54 14.55 -37.57
C VAL A 196 6.26 14.26 -39.04
N MET A 197 7.02 13.35 -39.65
CA MET A 197 6.87 12.95 -41.05
C MET A 197 5.55 12.21 -41.27
N SER A 198 5.24 11.23 -40.44
CA SER A 198 3.97 10.50 -40.48
C SER A 198 2.77 11.43 -40.25
N ALA A 199 2.88 12.35 -39.30
CA ALA A 199 1.86 13.37 -39.05
C ALA A 199 1.65 14.29 -40.25
N SER A 200 2.73 14.69 -40.94
CA SER A 200 2.67 15.59 -42.09
C SER A 200 2.08 14.89 -43.33
N ALA A 201 2.44 13.62 -43.57
CA ALA A 201 1.87 12.79 -44.64
C ALA A 201 0.34 12.58 -44.47
N ASN A 202 -0.11 12.45 -43.21
CA ASN A 202 -1.51 12.22 -42.85
C ASN A 202 -2.29 13.48 -42.47
N LYS A 203 -1.70 14.68 -42.60
CA LYS A 203 -2.29 15.98 -42.22
C LYS A 203 -2.78 16.06 -40.76
N LEU A 204 -2.06 15.42 -39.84
CA LEU A 204 -2.35 15.37 -38.39
C LEU A 204 -1.57 16.47 -37.64
N SER A 205 -2.09 17.71 -37.64
CA SER A 205 -1.43 18.87 -37.02
C SER A 205 -1.14 18.71 -35.51
N ASN A 206 -2.09 18.14 -34.75
CA ASN A 206 -1.91 17.92 -33.31
C ASN A 206 -0.77 16.92 -33.00
N LEU A 207 -0.64 15.87 -33.81
CA LEU A 207 0.43 14.88 -33.65
C LEU A 207 1.81 15.50 -33.94
N LYS A 208 1.87 16.37 -34.95
CA LYS A 208 3.08 17.12 -35.31
C LYS A 208 3.53 18.07 -34.18
N GLN A 209 2.60 18.75 -33.52
CA GLN A 209 2.91 19.70 -32.44
C GLN A 209 3.46 19.01 -31.18
N HIS A 210 3.00 17.81 -30.87
CA HIS A 210 3.39 17.06 -29.68
C HIS A 210 4.40 15.92 -29.96
N ALA A 211 5.03 15.92 -31.14
CA ALA A 211 5.92 14.83 -31.56
C ALA A 211 7.09 14.60 -30.61
N SER A 212 7.64 15.66 -29.98
CA SER A 212 8.70 15.54 -28.98
C SER A 212 8.22 14.80 -27.73
N THR A 213 7.03 15.14 -27.22
CA THR A 213 6.44 14.46 -26.07
C THR A 213 6.16 13.00 -26.36
N TYR A 214 5.66 12.68 -27.56
CA TYR A 214 5.43 11.28 -27.96
C TYR A 214 6.74 10.51 -28.15
N ALA A 215 7.79 11.14 -28.70
CA ALA A 215 9.10 10.51 -28.81
C ALA A 215 9.68 10.20 -27.43
N ALA A 216 9.65 11.17 -26.50
CA ALA A 216 10.11 10.96 -25.13
C ALA A 216 9.35 9.81 -24.42
N LEU A 217 8.03 9.71 -24.59
CA LEU A 217 7.24 8.60 -24.05
C LEU A 217 7.61 7.24 -24.68
N ILE A 218 7.88 7.21 -25.99
CA ILE A 218 8.33 5.99 -26.67
C ILE A 218 9.72 5.57 -26.18
N MET A 219 10.63 6.53 -25.99
CA MET A 219 11.96 6.28 -25.44
C MET A 219 11.89 5.81 -23.98
N GLU A 220 11.04 6.41 -23.14
CA GLU A 220 10.84 5.98 -21.75
C GLU A 220 10.35 4.52 -21.65
N GLU A 221 9.49 4.09 -22.58
CA GLU A 221 8.96 2.73 -22.62
C GLU A 221 9.91 1.70 -23.24
N LEU A 222 10.65 2.08 -24.29
CA LEU A 222 11.49 1.16 -25.07
C LEU A 222 12.96 1.16 -24.65
N ASP A 223 13.44 2.21 -23.99
CA ASP A 223 14.79 2.36 -23.44
C ASP A 223 14.76 2.53 -21.89
N PRO A 224 14.40 1.47 -21.14
CA PRO A 224 14.30 1.52 -19.68
C PRO A 224 15.63 1.73 -18.96
N ASP A 225 16.75 1.65 -19.69
CA ASP A 225 18.11 1.80 -19.15
C ASP A 225 18.72 3.17 -19.49
N ASN A 226 18.00 4.07 -20.17
CA ASN A 226 18.46 5.40 -20.63
C ASN A 226 19.77 5.34 -21.43
N LEU A 227 19.85 4.44 -22.41
CA LEU A 227 20.94 4.35 -23.38
C LEU A 227 20.93 5.52 -24.39
N GLY A 228 19.78 6.17 -24.58
CA GLY A 228 19.58 7.28 -25.52
C GLY A 228 19.21 6.86 -26.94
N TYR A 229 18.99 5.56 -27.16
CA TYR A 229 18.58 4.99 -28.44
C TYR A 229 17.73 3.73 -28.23
N ILE A 230 16.91 3.40 -29.22
CA ILE A 230 16.20 2.11 -29.32
C ILE A 230 16.75 1.32 -30.51
N GLU A 231 16.82 -0.01 -30.37
CA GLU A 231 17.28 -0.85 -31.48
C GLU A 231 16.14 -1.04 -32.49
N MET A 232 16.44 -1.01 -33.78
CA MET A 232 15.43 -1.04 -34.85
C MET A 232 14.44 -2.21 -34.74
N TRP A 233 14.92 -3.40 -34.36
CA TRP A 233 14.08 -4.59 -34.22
C TRP A 233 13.02 -4.46 -33.10
N GLN A 234 13.25 -3.59 -32.11
CA GLN A 234 12.31 -3.36 -31.01
C GLN A 234 11.06 -2.64 -31.52
N LEU A 235 11.25 -1.59 -32.31
CA LEU A 235 10.17 -0.85 -32.97
C LEU A 235 9.47 -1.73 -34.03
N GLU A 236 10.25 -2.50 -34.79
CA GLU A 236 9.73 -3.48 -35.75
C GLU A 236 8.81 -4.51 -35.08
N THR A 237 9.24 -5.08 -33.96
CA THR A 237 8.46 -6.08 -33.22
C THR A 237 7.16 -5.48 -32.66
N LEU A 238 7.20 -4.22 -32.21
CA LEU A 238 6.02 -3.52 -31.69
C LEU A 238 4.99 -3.25 -32.80
N LEU A 239 5.43 -2.69 -33.92
CA LEU A 239 4.57 -2.42 -35.06
C LEU A 239 3.99 -3.72 -35.64
N ARG A 240 4.81 -4.77 -35.80
CA ARG A 240 4.33 -6.10 -36.26
C ARG A 240 3.33 -6.74 -35.31
N GLY A 241 3.54 -6.62 -33.99
CA GLY A 241 2.62 -7.12 -32.98
C GLY A 241 1.25 -6.42 -33.01
N MET A 242 1.22 -5.15 -33.43
CA MET A 242 -0.02 -4.39 -33.64
C MET A 242 -0.76 -4.77 -34.93
N VAL A 243 -0.04 -5.17 -35.99
CA VAL A 243 -0.61 -5.57 -37.29
C VAL A 243 -1.18 -6.99 -37.25
N ASN A 244 -0.43 -7.95 -36.72
CA ASN A 244 -0.68 -9.39 -36.92
C ASN A 244 -1.42 -10.04 -35.75
N SER A 245 -2.50 -9.41 -35.24
CA SER A 245 -3.25 -9.95 -34.09
C SER A 245 -4.07 -11.22 -34.38
N GLU A 246 -4.13 -11.70 -35.63
CA GLU A 246 -4.95 -12.85 -36.03
C GLU A 246 -4.17 -14.09 -36.55
N GLU A 247 -2.85 -14.02 -36.77
CA GLU A 247 -2.08 -15.20 -37.22
C GLU A 247 -1.11 -15.71 -36.17
N SER A 248 -1.32 -16.96 -35.77
CA SER A 248 -0.54 -17.73 -34.79
C SER A 248 0.86 -18.09 -35.31
N ASN A 249 1.73 -17.10 -35.50
CA ASN A 249 3.12 -17.32 -35.88
C ASN A 249 4.01 -17.37 -34.62
N THR A 250 4.49 -18.56 -34.27
CA THR A 250 5.37 -18.84 -33.11
C THR A 250 6.64 -17.98 -33.06
N LYS A 251 7.09 -17.43 -34.20
CA LYS A 251 8.25 -16.54 -34.30
C LYS A 251 7.94 -15.12 -33.77
N VAL A 252 6.77 -14.58 -34.11
CA VAL A 252 6.30 -13.27 -33.61
C VAL A 252 6.10 -13.33 -32.09
N ALA A 253 5.46 -14.40 -31.59
CA ALA A 253 5.28 -14.60 -30.15
C ALA A 253 6.60 -14.68 -29.37
N LYS A 254 7.66 -15.29 -29.94
CA LYS A 254 9.00 -15.31 -29.34
C LYS A 254 9.63 -13.92 -29.33
N ASN A 255 9.54 -13.18 -30.44
CA ASN A 255 10.10 -11.82 -30.53
C ASN A 255 9.37 -10.85 -29.59
N THR A 256 8.05 -10.92 -29.48
CA THR A 256 7.28 -10.12 -28.51
C THR A 256 7.66 -10.46 -27.05
N CYS A 257 7.93 -11.74 -26.76
CA CYS A 257 8.44 -12.15 -25.45
C CYS A 257 9.87 -11.63 -25.18
N THR A 258 10.71 -11.55 -26.21
CA THR A 258 12.05 -10.95 -26.13
C THR A 258 11.98 -9.44 -25.95
N LEU A 259 11.11 -8.74 -26.68
CA LEU A 259 10.85 -7.30 -26.54
C LEU A 259 10.36 -6.97 -25.12
N ALA A 260 9.40 -7.74 -24.61
CA ALA A 260 8.92 -7.59 -23.24
C ALA A 260 10.03 -7.79 -22.19
N LYS A 261 11.09 -8.55 -22.50
CA LYS A 261 12.26 -8.69 -21.63
C LYS A 261 13.25 -7.53 -21.78
N THR A 262 13.36 -6.90 -22.95
CA THR A 262 14.23 -5.75 -23.16
C THR A 262 13.65 -4.47 -22.54
N MET A 263 12.32 -4.34 -22.51
CA MET A 263 11.60 -3.28 -21.79
C MET A 263 11.69 -3.39 -20.25
N ILE A 264 12.28 -4.47 -19.72
CA ILE A 264 12.58 -4.58 -18.29
C ILE A 264 13.99 -4.01 -18.04
N PRO A 265 14.15 -3.03 -17.12
CA PRO A 265 15.46 -2.50 -16.76
C PRO A 265 16.44 -3.63 -16.40
N LYS A 266 17.72 -3.50 -16.80
CA LYS A 266 18.77 -4.52 -16.54
C LYS A 266 18.80 -4.99 -15.08
N GLN A 267 18.58 -4.06 -14.16
CA GLN A 267 18.55 -4.32 -12.72
C GLN A 267 17.48 -5.35 -12.29
N TYR A 268 16.40 -5.56 -13.04
CA TYR A 268 15.34 -6.55 -12.70
C TYR A 268 15.32 -7.79 -13.59
N ARG A 269 16.26 -7.95 -14.54
CA ARG A 269 16.25 -9.06 -15.50
C ARG A 269 16.63 -10.41 -14.87
N THR A 270 17.59 -10.42 -13.95
CA THR A 270 18.00 -11.66 -13.28
C THR A 270 17.29 -11.83 -11.93
N PRO A 271 17.02 -13.06 -11.46
CA PRO A 271 16.37 -13.26 -10.16
C PRO A 271 17.20 -12.66 -9.01
N VAL A 272 18.53 -12.73 -9.10
CA VAL A 272 19.45 -12.19 -8.08
C VAL A 272 19.46 -10.66 -8.11
N SER A 273 19.64 -10.05 -9.28
CA SER A 273 19.63 -8.59 -9.40
C SER A 273 18.27 -8.02 -8.99
N LYS A 274 17.17 -8.66 -9.39
CA LYS A 274 15.82 -8.29 -8.99
C LYS A 274 15.62 -8.35 -7.49
N PHE A 275 16.13 -9.39 -6.82
CA PHE A 275 16.08 -9.48 -5.38
C PHE A 275 16.90 -8.38 -4.70
N LEU A 276 18.13 -8.12 -5.17
CA LEU A 276 19.01 -7.08 -4.64
C LEU A 276 18.43 -5.68 -4.83
N SER A 277 17.94 -5.34 -6.03
CA SER A 277 17.31 -4.04 -6.31
C SER A 277 16.07 -3.84 -5.46
N LYS A 278 15.17 -4.84 -5.39
CA LYS A 278 14.01 -4.78 -4.50
C LYS A 278 14.39 -4.66 -3.03
N ALA A 279 15.45 -5.35 -2.59
CA ALA A 279 15.94 -5.24 -1.22
C ALA A 279 16.51 -3.83 -0.95
N LYS A 280 17.31 -3.29 -1.88
CA LYS A 280 17.87 -1.94 -1.81
C LYS A 280 16.77 -0.88 -1.75
N GLU A 281 15.80 -0.95 -2.65
CA GLU A 281 14.61 -0.08 -2.67
C GLU A 281 13.86 -0.16 -1.36
N LYS A 282 13.53 -1.38 -0.90
CA LYS A 282 12.80 -1.57 0.36
C LYS A 282 13.57 -1.05 1.57
N ILE A 283 14.89 -1.23 1.61
CA ILE A 283 15.76 -0.67 2.65
C ILE A 283 15.76 0.85 2.56
N HIS A 284 15.89 1.42 1.38
CA HIS A 284 15.91 2.86 1.18
C HIS A 284 14.59 3.51 1.61
N GLU A 285 13.46 2.95 1.20
CA GLU A 285 12.11 3.39 1.59
C GLU A 285 11.89 3.30 3.11
N ASN A 286 12.45 2.29 3.77
CA ASN A 286 12.19 2.00 5.18
C ASN A 286 13.41 2.21 6.08
N TRP A 287 14.41 2.98 5.65
CA TRP A 287 15.72 3.05 6.32
C TRP A 287 15.61 3.49 7.78
N LYS A 288 14.71 4.44 8.08
CA LYS A 288 14.43 4.91 9.45
C LYS A 288 13.90 3.79 10.35
N LYS A 289 13.03 2.91 9.82
CA LYS A 289 12.47 1.77 10.56
C LYS A 289 13.57 0.74 10.83
N VAL A 290 14.36 0.42 9.80
CA VAL A 290 15.49 -0.52 9.91
C VAL A 290 16.50 -0.02 10.94
N MET A 291 16.80 1.27 10.94
CA MET A 291 17.70 1.88 11.92
C MET A 291 17.16 1.71 13.34
N VAL A 292 15.94 2.16 13.63
CA VAL A 292 15.36 2.03 15.00
C VAL A 292 15.31 0.58 15.47
N LEU A 293 14.92 -0.36 14.59
CA LEU A 293 14.92 -1.80 14.93
C LEU A 293 16.33 -2.33 15.21
N THR A 294 17.32 -1.90 14.43
CA THR A 294 18.72 -2.28 14.63
C THR A 294 19.24 -1.77 15.98
N TRP A 295 18.97 -0.50 16.32
CA TRP A 295 19.36 0.08 17.61
C TRP A 295 18.69 -0.65 18.78
N TRP A 296 17.38 -0.87 18.70
CA TRP A 296 16.63 -1.59 19.72
C TRP A 296 17.14 -3.03 19.92
N LEU A 297 17.41 -3.76 18.83
CA LEU A 297 17.95 -5.12 18.89
C LEU A 297 19.35 -5.13 19.50
N THR A 298 20.20 -4.17 19.12
CA THR A 298 21.56 -4.03 19.64
C THR A 298 21.56 -3.80 21.15
N ILE A 299 20.70 -2.91 21.66
CA ILE A 299 20.54 -2.68 23.11
C ILE A 299 20.12 -3.96 23.83
N ASN A 300 19.15 -4.71 23.28
CA ASN A 300 18.73 -5.99 23.87
C ASN A 300 19.86 -7.01 23.93
N LEU A 301 20.63 -7.17 22.85
CA LEU A 301 21.77 -8.10 22.81
C LEU A 301 22.87 -7.70 23.80
N ILE A 302 23.17 -6.40 23.92
CA ILE A 302 24.15 -5.88 24.88
C ILE A 302 23.68 -6.15 26.32
N LEU A 303 22.43 -5.83 26.65
CA LEU A 303 21.87 -6.05 28.00
C LEU A 303 21.85 -7.54 28.37
N PHE A 304 21.43 -8.39 27.42
CA PHE A 304 21.44 -9.84 27.59
C PHE A 304 22.87 -10.35 27.84
N GLY A 305 23.81 -10.00 26.96
CA GLY A 305 25.21 -10.41 27.05
C GLY A 305 25.90 -9.92 28.33
N TRP A 306 25.64 -8.67 28.73
CA TRP A 306 26.16 -8.10 29.97
C TRP A 306 25.68 -8.87 31.20
N LYS A 307 24.37 -9.15 31.32
CA LYS A 307 23.85 -9.93 32.44
C LYS A 307 24.28 -11.39 32.41
N PHE A 308 24.36 -11.97 31.22
CA PHE A 308 24.85 -13.32 31.02
C PHE A 308 26.28 -13.44 31.56
N TYR A 309 27.18 -12.54 31.18
CA TYR A 309 28.56 -12.52 31.65
C TYR A 309 28.64 -12.24 33.16
N GLN A 310 27.85 -11.30 33.66
CA GLN A 310 27.80 -11.01 35.10
C GLN A 310 27.44 -12.25 35.93
N TYR A 311 26.43 -13.02 35.52
CA TYR A 311 26.00 -14.21 36.27
C TYR A 311 26.92 -15.40 36.09
N LYS A 312 27.64 -15.50 34.96
CA LYS A 312 28.70 -16.51 34.77
C LYS A 312 29.81 -16.39 35.82
N GLN A 313 30.12 -15.16 36.26
CA GLN A 313 31.15 -14.88 37.27
C GLN A 313 30.64 -14.95 38.72
N ARG A 314 29.35 -15.22 38.95
CA ARG A 314 28.77 -15.33 40.31
C ARG A 314 28.79 -16.77 40.81
N GLY A 315 28.88 -16.94 42.14
CA GLY A 315 28.83 -18.27 42.78
C GLY A 315 27.58 -19.08 42.40
N ALA A 316 26.44 -18.42 42.16
CA ALA A 316 25.21 -19.05 41.67
C ALA A 316 25.39 -19.89 40.37
N PHE A 317 26.36 -19.53 39.51
CA PHE A 317 26.70 -20.30 38.31
C PHE A 317 27.25 -21.68 38.63
N GLN A 318 27.97 -21.85 39.75
CA GLN A 318 28.52 -23.16 40.12
C GLN A 318 27.44 -24.19 40.48
N VAL A 319 26.22 -23.73 40.81
CA VAL A 319 25.05 -24.57 41.12
C VAL A 319 24.14 -24.71 39.90
N MET A 320 23.68 -23.59 39.34
CA MET A 320 22.67 -23.60 38.27
C MET A 320 23.27 -23.65 36.85
N GLY A 321 24.56 -23.35 36.68
CA GLY A 321 25.25 -23.35 35.39
C GLY A 321 24.73 -22.29 34.42
N TYR A 322 24.70 -22.61 33.14
CA TYR A 322 24.26 -21.66 32.11
C TYR A 322 22.77 -21.26 32.21
N CYS A 323 21.94 -22.06 32.87
CA CYS A 323 20.51 -21.79 32.99
C CYS A 323 20.23 -20.48 33.71
N VAL A 324 20.94 -20.18 34.81
CA VAL A 324 20.78 -18.89 35.51
C VAL A 324 21.25 -17.72 34.64
N CYS A 325 22.26 -17.91 33.79
CA CYS A 325 22.74 -16.87 32.88
C CYS A 325 21.69 -16.54 31.81
N PHE A 326 21.07 -17.56 31.19
CA PHE A 326 19.98 -17.37 30.24
C PHE A 326 18.74 -16.77 30.91
N ALA A 327 18.36 -17.27 32.10
CA ALA A 327 17.20 -16.78 32.85
C ALA A 327 17.36 -15.29 33.23
N LYS A 328 18.55 -14.90 33.71
CA LYS A 328 18.83 -13.51 34.13
C LYS A 328 19.12 -12.59 32.96
N GLY A 329 19.73 -13.09 31.88
CA GLY A 329 19.86 -12.35 30.62
C GLY A 329 18.49 -12.02 30.03
N ALA A 330 17.60 -13.01 29.95
CA ALA A 330 16.23 -12.82 29.49
C ALA A 330 15.46 -11.85 30.41
N ALA A 331 15.61 -11.98 31.73
CA ALA A 331 15.00 -11.06 32.70
C ALA A 331 15.43 -9.60 32.49
N GLU A 332 16.69 -9.33 32.14
CA GLU A 332 17.14 -7.96 31.89
C GLU A 332 16.52 -7.38 30.62
N THR A 333 16.47 -8.16 29.54
CA THR A 333 15.77 -7.74 28.32
C THR A 333 14.27 -7.53 28.57
N LEU A 334 13.65 -8.33 29.44
CA LEU A 334 12.27 -8.14 29.84
C LEU A 334 12.05 -6.82 30.57
N LYS A 335 12.92 -6.44 31.52
CA LYS A 335 12.82 -5.12 32.19
C LYS A 335 12.86 -3.98 31.18
N PHE A 336 13.81 -4.02 30.25
CA PHE A 336 13.95 -3.00 29.21
C PHE A 336 12.72 -2.94 28.29
N ASN A 337 12.25 -4.08 27.78
CA ASN A 337 11.11 -4.10 26.87
C ASN A 337 9.78 -3.78 27.58
N MET A 338 9.59 -4.22 28.83
CA MET A 338 8.44 -3.84 29.67
C MET A 338 8.46 -2.34 30.01
N ALA A 339 9.63 -1.71 30.10
CA ALA A 339 9.73 -0.25 30.20
C ALA A 339 9.38 0.43 28.87
N LEU A 340 9.96 -0.04 27.76
CA LEU A 340 9.84 0.57 26.44
C LEU A 340 8.44 0.45 25.84
N ILE A 341 7.71 -0.65 26.07
CA ILE A 341 6.41 -0.93 25.42
C ILE A 341 5.32 0.12 25.71
N LEU A 342 5.44 0.87 26.81
CA LEU A 342 4.53 1.97 27.17
C LEU A 342 4.77 3.22 26.31
N PHE A 343 5.99 3.48 25.87
CA PHE A 343 6.32 4.69 25.12
C PHE A 343 5.62 4.77 23.75
N PRO A 344 5.53 3.71 22.93
CA PRO A 344 4.79 3.72 21.68
C PRO A 344 3.27 3.97 21.79
N VAL A 345 2.67 3.73 22.96
CA VAL A 345 1.25 4.06 23.19
C VAL A 345 1.05 5.48 23.72
N CYS A 346 2.17 6.17 23.98
CA CYS A 346 2.45 7.59 24.20
C CYS A 346 1.89 8.60 23.17
N ARG A 347 0.71 8.40 22.55
CA ARG A 347 0.34 9.06 21.27
C ARG A 347 0.51 10.57 21.25
N ARG A 348 0.08 11.29 22.29
CA ARG A 348 0.17 12.76 22.31
C ARG A 348 1.63 13.22 22.41
N THR A 349 2.40 12.54 23.24
CA THR A 349 3.84 12.75 23.39
C THR A 349 4.57 12.46 22.08
N LEU A 350 4.21 11.37 21.38
CA LEU A 350 4.79 11.00 20.09
C LEU A 350 4.46 12.02 19.00
N THR A 351 3.24 12.56 18.95
CA THR A 351 2.88 13.61 18.00
C THR A 351 3.73 14.86 18.22
N LYS A 352 3.94 15.27 19.48
CA LYS A 352 4.84 16.40 19.80
C LYS A 352 6.28 16.11 19.37
N LEU A 353 6.80 14.91 19.64
CA LEU A 353 8.16 14.53 19.23
C LEU A 353 8.32 14.46 17.71
N ARG A 354 7.28 14.05 16.99
CA ARG A 354 7.24 14.01 15.52
C ARG A 354 7.42 15.39 14.90
N GLU A 355 6.89 16.44 15.53
CA GLU A 355 7.01 17.82 15.04
C GLU A 355 8.40 18.43 15.30
N THR A 356 9.24 17.78 16.11
CA THR A 356 10.62 18.21 16.35
C THR A 356 11.62 17.61 15.35
N PHE A 357 12.90 17.95 15.49
CA PHE A 357 13.99 17.34 14.70
C PHE A 357 13.99 15.81 14.79
N LEU A 358 13.49 15.22 15.89
CA LEU A 358 13.42 13.77 16.06
C LEU A 358 12.50 13.10 15.03
N GLY A 359 11.48 13.78 14.50
CA GLY A 359 10.63 13.24 13.43
C GLY A 359 11.36 13.02 12.10
N SER A 360 12.49 13.71 11.90
CA SER A 360 13.36 13.47 10.75
C SER A 360 14.13 12.14 10.89
N LEU A 361 14.46 11.74 12.13
CA LEU A 361 15.26 10.56 12.45
C LEU A 361 14.42 9.31 12.74
N VAL A 362 13.33 9.47 13.50
CA VAL A 362 12.52 8.37 14.04
C VAL A 362 11.13 8.37 13.39
N PRO A 363 10.67 7.22 12.83
CA PRO A 363 9.35 7.13 12.20
C PRO A 363 8.26 6.91 13.27
N PHE A 364 7.89 7.98 13.98
CA PHE A 364 6.91 7.92 15.07
C PHE A 364 5.49 7.47 14.65
N ASP A 365 5.17 7.51 13.36
CA ASP A 365 3.87 7.08 12.82
C ASP A 365 3.66 5.56 12.89
N ASP A 366 4.76 4.78 12.92
CA ASP A 366 4.71 3.32 13.03
C ASP A 366 4.73 2.82 14.49
N ASN A 367 4.41 3.68 15.46
CA ASN A 367 4.49 3.38 16.89
C ASN A 367 3.73 2.09 17.29
N ILE A 368 2.52 1.85 16.78
CA ILE A 368 1.76 0.63 17.09
C ILE A 368 2.38 -0.62 16.47
N ASN A 369 3.04 -0.50 15.31
CA ASN A 369 3.76 -1.62 14.72
C ASN A 369 5.00 -1.96 15.56
N PHE A 370 5.71 -0.94 16.04
CA PHE A 370 6.82 -1.14 16.97
C PHE A 370 6.38 -1.73 18.32
N HIS A 371 5.25 -1.28 18.87
CA HIS A 371 4.63 -1.86 20.08
C HIS A 371 4.40 -3.36 19.95
N LYS A 372 3.88 -3.84 18.79
CA LYS A 372 3.69 -5.28 18.53
C LYS A 372 5.00 -6.06 18.47
N ILE A 373 6.05 -5.47 17.89
CA ILE A 373 7.38 -6.09 17.83
C ILE A 373 7.97 -6.23 19.23
N ILE A 374 7.85 -5.19 20.07
CA ILE A 374 8.27 -5.25 21.48
C ILE A 374 7.46 -6.30 22.24
N ALA A 375 6.14 -6.38 22.03
CA ALA A 375 5.29 -7.40 22.65
C ALA A 375 5.72 -8.83 22.28
N LEU A 376 6.11 -9.07 21.03
CA LEU A 376 6.68 -10.35 20.59
C LEU A 376 8.00 -10.65 21.31
N ALA A 377 8.88 -9.65 21.44
CA ALA A 377 10.14 -9.81 22.18
C ALA A 377 9.90 -10.12 23.67
N ILE A 378 8.90 -9.48 24.28
CA ILE A 378 8.47 -9.79 25.65
C ILE A 378 7.97 -11.24 25.74
N ALA A 379 7.15 -11.71 24.80
CA ALA A 379 6.70 -13.11 24.79
C ALA A 379 7.87 -14.09 24.73
N ILE A 380 8.84 -13.85 23.84
CA ILE A 380 10.05 -14.67 23.70
C ILE A 380 10.89 -14.62 24.98
N GLY A 381 11.16 -13.43 25.51
CA GLY A 381 11.92 -13.24 26.75
C GLY A 381 11.28 -13.92 27.95
N THR A 382 9.95 -13.80 28.12
CA THR A 382 9.18 -14.45 29.19
C THR A 382 9.24 -15.96 29.06
N SER A 383 9.14 -16.48 27.84
CA SER A 383 9.24 -17.93 27.57
C SER A 383 10.61 -18.47 27.97
N ILE A 384 11.69 -17.83 27.53
CA ILE A 384 13.06 -18.22 27.88
C ILE A 384 13.28 -18.11 29.40
N HIS A 385 12.89 -16.99 30.01
CA HIS A 385 13.05 -16.74 31.45
C HIS A 385 12.33 -17.82 32.30
N THR A 386 11.07 -18.10 31.96
CA THR A 386 10.24 -19.08 32.67
C THR A 386 10.78 -20.49 32.48
N LEU A 387 11.06 -20.88 31.24
CA LEU A 387 11.56 -22.22 30.91
C LEU A 387 12.86 -22.49 31.67
N MET A 388 13.81 -21.57 31.61
CA MET A 388 15.10 -21.74 32.30
C MET A 388 14.93 -21.85 33.81
N HIS A 389 14.00 -21.10 34.43
CA HIS A 389 13.73 -21.22 35.86
C HIS A 389 13.07 -22.56 36.23
N VAL A 390 11.97 -22.91 35.56
CA VAL A 390 11.12 -24.06 35.90
C VAL A 390 11.80 -25.39 35.54
N THR A 391 12.40 -25.50 34.35
CA THR A 391 12.92 -26.79 33.86
C THR A 391 14.40 -26.99 34.11
N CYS A 392 15.15 -25.97 34.51
CA CYS A 392 16.59 -26.10 34.73
C CYS A 392 17.08 -25.56 36.08
N ASP A 393 16.83 -24.28 36.41
CA ASP A 393 17.34 -23.71 37.66
C ASP A 393 16.74 -24.40 38.88
N PHE A 394 15.42 -24.56 38.94
CA PHE A 394 14.76 -25.20 40.08
C PHE A 394 15.23 -26.66 40.27
N PRO A 395 15.22 -27.55 39.25
CA PRO A 395 15.77 -28.90 39.39
C PRO A 395 17.23 -28.94 39.84
N ARG A 396 18.08 -28.04 39.32
CA ARG A 396 19.51 -28.00 39.71
C ARG A 396 19.71 -27.48 41.12
N LEU A 397 18.87 -26.55 41.57
CA LEU A 397 18.92 -26.01 42.92
C LEU A 397 18.55 -27.07 43.97
N ILE A 398 17.50 -27.86 43.71
CA ILE A 398 17.05 -28.91 44.64
C ILE A 398 17.97 -30.13 44.64
N SER A 399 18.61 -30.43 43.50
CA SER A 399 19.45 -31.64 43.36
C SER A 399 20.91 -31.41 43.76
N CYS A 400 21.31 -30.18 44.07
CA CYS A 400 22.70 -29.90 44.42
C CYS A 400 23.04 -30.38 45.85
N PRO A 401 24.29 -30.83 46.09
CA PRO A 401 24.72 -31.24 47.43
C PRO A 401 24.49 -30.15 48.48
N HIS A 402 23.99 -30.55 49.65
CA HIS A 402 23.57 -29.61 50.70
C HIS A 402 24.68 -28.65 51.12
N ASP A 403 25.91 -29.14 51.30
CA ASP A 403 27.06 -28.32 51.70
C ASP A 403 27.37 -27.23 50.67
N LYS A 404 27.28 -27.58 49.38
CA LYS A 404 27.49 -26.64 48.27
C LYS A 404 26.37 -25.60 48.18
N PHE A 405 25.13 -26.00 48.45
CA PHE A 405 23.99 -25.09 48.52
C PHE A 405 24.18 -24.08 49.66
N ILE A 406 24.46 -24.56 50.87
CA ILE A 406 24.60 -23.73 52.07
C ILE A 406 25.75 -22.74 51.92
N ALA A 407 26.91 -23.18 51.40
CA ALA A 407 28.07 -22.31 51.20
C ALA A 407 27.83 -21.18 50.18
N ILE A 408 27.09 -21.44 49.10
CA ILE A 408 26.97 -20.50 47.97
C ILE A 408 25.66 -19.70 48.00
N LEU A 409 24.55 -20.36 48.34
CA LEU A 409 23.19 -19.83 48.24
C LEU A 409 22.48 -19.76 49.61
N GLY A 410 23.05 -20.36 50.66
CA GLY A 410 22.49 -20.37 52.01
C GLY A 410 21.97 -19.01 52.50
N PRO A 411 22.74 -17.91 52.38
CA PRO A 411 22.27 -16.59 52.83
C PRO A 411 20.99 -16.10 52.13
N GLY A 412 20.75 -16.50 50.88
CA GLY A 412 19.56 -16.10 50.11
C GLY A 412 18.31 -16.93 50.41
N PHE A 413 18.46 -18.06 51.10
CA PHE A 413 17.39 -19.01 51.41
C PHE A 413 17.29 -19.32 52.91
N ASN A 414 17.76 -18.40 53.77
CA ASN A 414 17.78 -18.57 55.23
C ASN A 414 18.42 -19.90 55.68
N TYR A 415 19.49 -20.31 54.98
CA TYR A 415 20.21 -21.56 55.21
C TYR A 415 19.35 -22.83 55.16
N LYS A 416 18.20 -22.78 54.47
CA LYS A 416 17.34 -23.95 54.23
C LYS A 416 17.26 -24.22 52.74
N GLN A 417 17.65 -25.43 52.33
CA GLN A 417 17.50 -25.86 50.94
C GLN A 417 16.00 -26.09 50.63
N PRO A 418 15.42 -25.36 49.66
CA PRO A 418 14.00 -25.45 49.37
C PRO A 418 13.68 -26.69 48.54
N SER A 419 12.45 -27.20 48.65
CA SER A 419 11.88 -28.15 47.70
C SER A 419 11.38 -27.45 46.43
N TYR A 420 11.04 -28.23 45.40
CA TYR A 420 10.46 -27.67 44.17
C TYR A 420 9.14 -26.93 44.45
N ALA A 421 8.30 -27.50 45.32
CA ALA A 421 7.05 -26.88 45.73
C ALA A 421 7.28 -25.55 46.46
N ASP A 422 8.29 -25.48 47.33
CA ASP A 422 8.65 -24.24 48.04
C ASP A 422 9.08 -23.13 47.07
N LEU A 423 9.80 -23.47 45.99
CA LEU A 423 10.22 -22.52 44.96
C LEU A 423 9.04 -22.00 44.14
N VAL A 424 8.10 -22.88 43.79
CA VAL A 424 6.90 -22.49 43.03
C VAL A 424 5.93 -21.66 43.88
N GLN A 425 5.76 -22.03 45.15
CA GLN A 425 4.87 -21.33 46.10
C GLN A 425 5.49 -20.03 46.66
N SER A 426 6.78 -19.81 46.43
CA SER A 426 7.42 -18.55 46.79
C SER A 426 6.80 -17.34 46.09
N ILE A 427 7.04 -16.15 46.65
CA ILE A 427 6.53 -14.90 46.08
C ILE A 427 6.95 -14.75 44.59
N PRO A 428 8.23 -14.93 44.19
CA PRO A 428 8.60 -14.89 42.78
C PRO A 428 7.92 -15.96 41.92
N GLY A 429 7.71 -17.17 42.45
CA GLY A 429 7.04 -18.27 41.75
C GLY A 429 5.57 -17.97 41.45
N VAL A 430 4.80 -17.62 42.48
CA VAL A 430 3.36 -17.31 42.36
C VAL A 430 3.13 -16.08 41.50
N THR A 431 3.88 -14.99 41.74
CA THR A 431 3.77 -13.78 40.91
C THR A 431 4.15 -14.05 39.46
N GLY A 432 5.18 -14.87 39.21
CA GLY A 432 5.60 -15.30 37.87
C GLY A 432 4.49 -16.04 37.13
N ILE A 433 3.89 -17.05 37.76
CA ILE A 433 2.78 -17.84 37.20
C ILE A 433 1.58 -16.95 36.89
N LEU A 434 1.18 -16.10 37.85
CA LEU A 434 0.06 -15.19 37.65
C LEU A 434 0.31 -14.23 36.48
N MET A 435 1.51 -13.63 36.39
CA MET A 435 1.89 -12.80 35.24
C MET A 435 1.79 -13.55 33.93
N ILE A 436 2.28 -14.79 33.85
CA ILE A 436 2.22 -15.60 32.62
C ILE A 436 0.78 -15.87 32.21
N VAL A 437 -0.10 -16.26 33.14
CA VAL A 437 -1.52 -16.53 32.85
C VAL A 437 -2.22 -15.28 32.32
N LEU A 438 -2.04 -14.14 32.99
CA LEU A 438 -2.63 -12.87 32.56
C LEU A 438 -2.06 -12.44 31.20
N MET A 439 -0.74 -12.53 31.01
CA MET A 439 -0.10 -12.18 29.74
C MET A 439 -0.54 -13.10 28.60
N ALA A 440 -0.65 -14.41 28.83
CA ALA A 440 -1.11 -15.36 27.82
C ALA A 440 -2.56 -15.07 27.39
N PHE A 441 -3.44 -14.78 28.36
CA PHE A 441 -4.82 -14.38 28.09
C PHE A 441 -4.87 -13.08 27.27
N THR A 442 -4.17 -12.04 27.72
CA THR A 442 -4.19 -10.73 27.04
C THR A 442 -3.54 -10.76 25.65
N PHE A 443 -2.44 -11.49 25.47
CA PHE A 443 -1.74 -11.58 24.18
C PHE A 443 -2.57 -12.36 23.16
N THR A 444 -3.27 -13.41 23.59
CA THR A 444 -4.19 -14.18 22.74
C THR A 444 -5.31 -13.28 22.21
N LEU A 445 -5.95 -12.50 23.08
CA LEU A 445 -7.02 -11.58 22.69
C LEU A 445 -6.53 -10.37 21.87
N ALA A 446 -5.25 -10.01 21.99
CA ALA A 446 -4.62 -8.96 21.18
C ALA A 446 -4.27 -9.41 19.75
N THR A 447 -4.29 -10.70 19.45
CA THR A 447 -4.03 -11.21 18.09
C THR A 447 -5.09 -10.70 17.09
N HIS A 448 -4.70 -10.58 15.82
CA HIS A 448 -5.58 -10.03 14.77
C HIS A 448 -6.90 -10.83 14.65
N SER A 449 -6.81 -12.16 14.72
CA SER A 449 -7.96 -13.05 14.54
C SER A 449 -9.03 -12.88 15.63
N PHE A 450 -8.64 -12.73 16.90
CA PHE A 450 -9.56 -12.51 18.01
C PHE A 450 -10.04 -11.05 18.07
N ARG A 451 -9.14 -10.08 17.91
CA ARG A 451 -9.47 -8.65 17.99
C ARG A 451 -10.43 -8.20 16.89
N ARG A 452 -10.30 -8.73 15.66
CA ARG A 452 -11.21 -8.42 14.54
C ARG A 452 -12.43 -9.34 14.47
N ASN A 453 -12.63 -10.21 15.47
CA ASN A 453 -13.73 -11.18 15.51
C ASN A 453 -13.82 -12.05 14.24
N VAL A 454 -12.67 -12.48 13.71
CA VAL A 454 -12.61 -13.40 12.56
C VAL A 454 -12.95 -14.82 13.00
N ILE A 455 -12.56 -15.18 14.22
CA ILE A 455 -12.88 -16.48 14.84
C ILE A 455 -14.19 -16.33 15.63
N LYS A 456 -15.27 -16.94 15.15
CA LYS A 456 -16.54 -17.02 15.87
C LYS A 456 -16.46 -18.14 16.90
N LEU A 457 -16.26 -17.78 18.16
CA LEU A 457 -16.24 -18.75 19.26
C LEU A 457 -17.65 -19.27 19.57
N PRO A 458 -17.80 -20.57 19.89
CA PRO A 458 -19.08 -21.13 20.31
C PRO A 458 -19.52 -20.56 21.67
N TRP A 459 -20.83 -20.60 21.94
CA TRP A 459 -21.37 -20.24 23.25
C TRP A 459 -20.76 -21.15 24.35
N PRO A 460 -20.29 -20.61 25.49
CA PRO A 460 -20.50 -19.26 26.03
C PRO A 460 -19.42 -18.23 25.63
N PHE A 461 -18.37 -18.61 24.92
CA PHE A 461 -17.16 -17.78 24.70
C PHE A 461 -17.27 -16.72 23.60
N HIS A 462 -18.43 -16.55 22.96
CA HIS A 462 -18.64 -15.56 21.90
C HIS A 462 -18.27 -14.12 22.33
N HIS A 463 -18.43 -13.77 23.61
CA HIS A 463 -18.08 -12.47 24.18
C HIS A 463 -16.57 -12.25 24.38
N LEU A 464 -15.74 -13.29 24.20
CA LEU A 464 -14.28 -13.20 24.29
C LEU A 464 -13.62 -12.81 22.96
N ALA A 465 -14.39 -12.53 21.90
CA ALA A 465 -13.88 -12.07 20.62
C ALA A 465 -14.43 -10.68 20.28
N GLY A 466 -13.59 -9.83 19.68
CA GLY A 466 -13.94 -8.46 19.33
C GLY A 466 -13.06 -7.40 20.00
N PHE A 467 -13.31 -6.14 19.63
CA PHE A 467 -12.49 -5.00 20.09
C PHE A 467 -12.64 -4.74 21.59
N ASN A 468 -13.86 -4.88 22.14
CA ASN A 468 -14.13 -4.62 23.56
C ASN A 468 -13.43 -5.63 24.45
N SER A 469 -13.51 -6.93 24.12
CA SER A 469 -12.82 -8.00 24.84
C SER A 469 -11.30 -7.79 24.81
N PHE A 470 -10.75 -7.41 23.65
CA PHE A 470 -9.35 -6.98 23.54
C PHE A 470 -9.05 -5.82 24.49
N TRP A 471 -9.85 -4.75 24.49
CA TRP A 471 -9.61 -3.54 25.27
C TRP A 471 -9.60 -3.82 26.78
N TYR A 472 -10.62 -4.53 27.29
CA TYR A 472 -10.70 -4.88 28.72
C TYR A 472 -9.58 -5.84 29.13
N ALA A 473 -9.30 -6.86 28.32
CA ALA A 473 -8.19 -7.76 28.58
C ALA A 473 -6.87 -6.98 28.61
N HIS A 474 -6.62 -6.06 27.69
CA HIS A 474 -5.38 -5.29 27.66
C HIS A 474 -5.17 -4.43 28.93
N HIS A 475 -6.24 -3.96 29.59
CA HIS A 475 -6.14 -3.24 30.87
C HIS A 475 -5.70 -4.13 32.04
N LEU A 476 -5.88 -5.46 31.94
CA LEU A 476 -5.36 -6.43 32.91
C LEU A 476 -3.83 -6.36 33.05
N LEU A 477 -3.13 -5.82 32.04
CA LEU A 477 -1.69 -5.60 32.09
C LEU A 477 -1.28 -4.62 33.20
N VAL A 478 -2.17 -3.75 33.70
CA VAL A 478 -1.90 -2.92 34.88
C VAL A 478 -1.58 -3.81 36.09
N ILE A 479 -2.31 -4.91 36.28
CA ILE A 479 -2.05 -5.89 37.33
C ILE A 479 -0.70 -6.59 37.07
N VAL A 480 -0.38 -6.90 35.82
CA VAL A 480 0.92 -7.47 35.45
C VAL A 480 2.09 -6.55 35.84
N TYR A 481 1.98 -5.22 35.66
CA TYR A 481 3.01 -4.29 36.12
C TYR A 481 3.15 -4.26 37.65
N ALA A 482 2.04 -4.31 38.39
CA ALA A 482 2.07 -4.39 39.85
C ALA A 482 2.78 -5.69 40.31
N LEU A 483 2.42 -6.82 39.70
CA LEU A 483 3.05 -8.11 39.96
C LEU A 483 4.52 -8.13 39.56
N LEU A 484 4.91 -7.46 38.47
CA LEU A 484 6.31 -7.35 38.03
C LEU A 484 7.17 -6.60 39.06
N ILE A 485 6.64 -5.54 39.67
CA ILE A 485 7.34 -4.80 40.74
C ILE A 485 7.51 -5.70 41.97
N ILE A 486 6.46 -6.41 42.41
CA ILE A 486 6.52 -7.35 43.53
C ILE A 486 7.52 -8.49 43.23
N HIS A 487 7.43 -9.09 42.05
CA HIS A 487 8.33 -10.13 41.58
C HIS A 487 9.79 -9.68 41.58
N GLY A 488 10.05 -8.45 41.12
CA GLY A 488 11.38 -7.83 41.11
C GLY A 488 11.90 -7.40 42.48
N TYR A 489 11.03 -7.24 43.48
CA TYR A 489 11.41 -6.84 44.83
C TYR A 489 11.81 -8.03 45.70
N TYR A 490 11.12 -9.17 45.58
CA TYR A 490 11.36 -10.37 46.41
C TYR A 490 12.34 -11.38 45.76
N LEU A 491 13.35 -10.91 45.02
CA LEU A 491 14.32 -11.77 44.33
C LEU A 491 15.23 -12.54 45.31
N PHE A 492 15.41 -13.85 45.07
CA PHE A 492 16.28 -14.72 45.87
C PHE A 492 17.78 -14.39 45.82
N LEU A 493 18.29 -14.06 44.62
CA LEU A 493 19.75 -13.96 44.38
C LEU A 493 20.31 -12.54 44.59
N THR A 494 19.47 -11.59 44.98
CA THR A 494 19.85 -10.18 45.16
C THR A 494 19.07 -9.60 46.34
N SER A 495 19.73 -9.46 47.49
CA SER A 495 19.12 -8.92 48.71
C SER A 495 19.14 -7.39 48.76
N GLU A 496 20.22 -6.77 48.31
CA GLU A 496 20.42 -5.32 48.40
C GLU A 496 19.44 -4.52 47.52
N TRP A 497 18.76 -3.55 48.13
CA TRP A 497 17.65 -2.83 47.52
C TRP A 497 18.05 -2.06 46.24
N TYR A 498 19.23 -1.43 46.22
CA TYR A 498 19.71 -0.64 45.08
C TYR A 498 20.15 -1.52 43.89
N LYS A 499 20.40 -2.82 44.12
CA LYS A 499 20.68 -3.79 43.05
C LYS A 499 19.40 -4.37 42.44
N LYS A 500 18.23 -4.13 43.05
CA LYS A 500 16.91 -4.56 42.54
C LYS A 500 16.39 -3.55 41.51
N THR A 501 16.94 -3.59 40.30
CA THR A 501 16.73 -2.56 39.28
C THR A 501 15.34 -2.53 38.63
N THR A 502 14.47 -3.55 38.83
CA THR A 502 13.19 -3.66 38.11
C THR A 502 12.32 -2.41 38.23
N TRP A 503 12.17 -1.87 39.45
CA TRP A 503 11.38 -0.66 39.68
C TRP A 503 12.00 0.54 38.94
N MET A 504 13.33 0.69 38.95
CA MET A 504 14.02 1.79 38.29
C MET A 504 13.74 1.83 36.78
N TYR A 505 13.69 0.67 36.12
CA TYR A 505 13.36 0.58 34.70
C TYR A 505 11.93 1.04 34.39
N VAL A 506 10.95 0.64 35.23
CA VAL A 506 9.53 0.85 34.92
C VAL A 506 8.96 2.15 35.49
N MET A 507 9.57 2.75 36.50
CA MET A 507 9.03 3.95 37.17
C MET A 507 8.84 5.12 36.20
N PHE A 508 9.88 5.49 35.45
CA PHE A 508 9.80 6.64 34.53
C PHE A 508 8.76 6.42 33.41
N PRO A 509 8.75 5.28 32.68
CA PRO A 509 7.71 5.01 31.68
C PRO A 509 6.29 4.95 32.24
N ILE A 510 6.09 4.40 33.44
CA ILE A 510 4.77 4.37 34.09
C ILE A 510 4.30 5.79 34.39
N ILE A 511 5.17 6.65 34.94
CA ILE A 511 4.83 8.05 35.22
C ILE A 511 4.54 8.81 33.92
N LEU A 512 5.34 8.60 32.87
CA LEU A 512 5.10 9.21 31.56
C LEU A 512 3.76 8.78 30.98
N TYR A 513 3.44 7.48 31.01
CA TYR A 513 2.17 6.96 30.55
C TYR A 513 0.99 7.48 31.38
N ALA A 514 1.09 7.46 32.70
CA ALA A 514 0.06 7.95 33.61
C ALA A 514 -0.20 9.45 33.40
N SER A 515 0.86 10.26 33.29
CA SER A 515 0.71 11.70 33.01
C SER A 515 0.03 11.96 31.67
N GLU A 516 0.35 11.21 30.61
CA GLU A 516 -0.36 11.33 29.33
C GLU A 516 -1.85 10.98 29.47
N ARG A 517 -2.18 9.91 30.20
CA ARG A 517 -3.59 9.53 30.44
C ARG A 517 -4.34 10.59 31.24
N ILE A 518 -3.74 11.15 32.28
CA ILE A 518 -4.33 12.24 33.08
C ILE A 518 -4.53 13.48 32.20
N LEU A 519 -3.51 13.91 31.46
CA LEU A 519 -3.61 15.07 30.56
C LEU A 519 -4.66 14.88 29.46
N THR A 520 -4.79 13.66 28.95
CA THR A 520 -5.84 13.30 27.98
C THR A 520 -7.20 13.43 28.64
N SER A 521 -7.41 12.83 29.82
CA SER A 521 -8.68 12.92 30.55
C SER A 521 -9.09 14.37 30.88
N VAL A 522 -8.13 15.23 31.23
CA VAL A 522 -8.39 16.66 31.47
C VAL A 522 -8.80 17.37 30.18
N HIS A 523 -8.15 17.07 29.05
CA HIS A 523 -8.54 17.64 27.75
C HIS A 523 -9.91 17.14 27.30
N GLU A 524 -10.25 15.86 27.53
CA GLU A 524 -11.57 15.32 27.21
C GLU A 524 -12.71 16.11 27.87
N HIS A 525 -12.50 16.61 29.09
CA HIS A 525 -13.49 17.43 29.79
C HIS A 525 -13.70 18.81 29.11
N ASN A 526 -12.65 19.35 28.49
CA ASN A 526 -12.67 20.70 27.91
C ASN A 526 -13.22 20.77 26.48
N TYR A 527 -13.30 19.64 25.75
CA TYR A 527 -13.77 19.58 24.36
C TYR A 527 -15.13 18.91 24.22
N ARG A 528 -16.06 19.18 25.15
CA ARG A 528 -17.46 18.78 24.97
C ARG A 528 -18.08 19.60 23.84
N VAL A 529 -18.82 18.93 22.98
CA VAL A 529 -19.46 19.51 21.79
C VAL A 529 -20.96 19.25 21.84
N ASN A 530 -21.72 20.24 21.41
CA ASN A 530 -23.17 20.14 21.31
C ASN A 530 -23.54 19.62 19.91
N ILE A 531 -24.53 18.75 19.83
CA ILE A 531 -25.08 18.31 18.54
C ILE A 531 -26.03 19.41 18.05
N ILE A 532 -25.77 19.92 16.85
CA ILE A 532 -26.58 20.94 16.18
C ILE A 532 -27.68 20.26 15.35
N LYS A 533 -27.30 19.27 14.55
CA LYS A 533 -28.21 18.55 13.64
C LYS A 533 -27.79 17.09 13.51
N ALA A 534 -28.77 16.20 13.44
CA ALA A 534 -28.55 14.77 13.16
C ALA A 534 -29.46 14.32 12.02
N ILE A 535 -28.92 13.59 11.05
CA ILE A 535 -29.65 13.07 9.89
C ILE A 535 -29.41 11.57 9.79
N VAL A 536 -30.48 10.78 9.72
CA VAL A 536 -30.41 9.33 9.54
C VAL A 536 -30.76 9.00 8.09
N TYR A 537 -29.78 8.50 7.32
CA TYR A 537 -29.97 8.07 5.94
C TYR A 537 -30.46 6.62 5.86
N THR A 538 -31.20 6.31 4.78
CA THR A 538 -31.74 4.97 4.46
C THR A 538 -30.64 3.91 4.28
N GLY A 539 -29.43 4.31 3.90
CA GLY A 539 -28.25 3.43 3.74
C GLY A 539 -27.50 3.04 5.02
N ASN A 540 -28.15 3.02 6.20
CA ASN A 540 -27.50 2.77 7.50
C ASN A 540 -26.34 3.73 7.83
N VAL A 541 -26.52 5.01 7.50
CA VAL A 541 -25.56 6.08 7.81
C VAL A 541 -26.23 7.15 8.68
N LEU A 542 -25.54 7.59 9.72
CA LEU A 542 -25.90 8.71 10.58
C LEU A 542 -24.94 9.87 10.29
N ALA A 543 -25.44 11.01 9.83
CA ALA A 543 -24.68 12.25 9.81
C ALA A 543 -24.93 13.04 11.09
N LEU A 544 -23.85 13.43 11.76
CA LEU A 544 -23.88 14.30 12.93
C LEU A 544 -23.19 15.61 12.60
N TYR A 545 -23.89 16.71 12.87
CA TYR A 545 -23.39 18.07 12.82
C TYR A 545 -23.27 18.56 14.26
N MET A 546 -22.10 19.03 14.64
CA MET A 546 -21.75 19.39 16.01
C MET A 546 -21.05 20.75 16.06
N SER A 547 -21.16 21.42 17.20
CA SER A 547 -20.53 22.72 17.44
C SER A 547 -19.02 22.61 17.32
N LYS A 548 -18.41 23.53 16.58
CA LYS A 548 -16.95 23.64 16.46
C LYS A 548 -16.37 24.25 17.76
N PRO A 549 -15.49 23.55 18.49
CA PRO A 549 -14.89 24.12 19.71
C PRO A 549 -14.08 25.38 19.39
N SER A 550 -14.04 26.32 20.34
CA SER A 550 -13.25 27.56 20.18
C SER A 550 -11.77 27.23 19.94
N GLY A 551 -11.20 27.82 18.89
CA GLY A 551 -9.80 27.59 18.48
C GLY A 551 -9.53 26.25 17.79
N PHE A 552 -10.55 25.44 17.49
CA PHE A 552 -10.38 24.16 16.78
C PHE A 552 -10.04 24.38 15.30
N LYS A 553 -8.80 24.03 14.91
CA LYS A 553 -8.28 24.12 13.54
C LYS A 553 -7.96 22.73 13.01
N TYR A 554 -8.37 22.43 11.78
CA TYR A 554 -8.11 21.15 11.11
C TYR A 554 -7.88 21.35 9.60
N LYS A 555 -7.36 20.32 8.93
CA LYS A 555 -7.18 20.26 7.48
C LYS A 555 -8.12 19.21 6.87
N SER A 556 -8.49 19.40 5.61
CA SER A 556 -9.31 18.43 4.87
C SER A 556 -8.68 17.03 4.89
N GLY A 557 -9.51 16.01 5.10
CA GLY A 557 -9.05 14.61 5.22
C GLY A 557 -8.59 14.18 6.61
N MET A 558 -8.55 15.09 7.60
CA MET A 558 -8.33 14.71 9.00
C MET A 558 -9.55 13.99 9.59
N TYR A 559 -9.34 13.28 10.69
CA TYR A 559 -10.37 12.56 11.42
C TYR A 559 -10.41 12.99 12.89
N VAL A 560 -11.54 12.78 13.55
CA VAL A 560 -11.75 13.02 14.98
C VAL A 560 -12.13 11.73 15.68
N PHE A 561 -11.85 11.65 16.97
CA PHE A 561 -12.40 10.60 17.82
C PHE A 561 -13.67 11.12 18.49
N VAL A 562 -14.74 10.35 18.42
CA VAL A 562 -16.03 10.65 19.04
C VAL A 562 -16.29 9.65 20.15
N LYS A 563 -16.71 10.15 21.31
CA LYS A 563 -17.18 9.37 22.46
C LYS A 563 -18.58 9.82 22.81
N CYS A 564 -19.49 8.86 23.00
CA CYS A 564 -20.86 9.09 23.45
C CYS A 564 -21.05 8.39 24.80
N PRO A 565 -20.96 9.14 25.93
CA PRO A 565 -21.04 8.56 27.27
C PRO A 565 -22.33 7.79 27.54
N ASP A 566 -23.44 8.16 26.89
CA ASP A 566 -24.75 7.52 27.06
C ASP A 566 -24.80 6.09 26.48
N ILE A 567 -23.87 5.76 25.57
CA ILE A 567 -23.74 4.44 24.94
C ILE A 567 -22.58 3.68 25.56
N ALA A 568 -21.40 4.31 25.56
CA ALA A 568 -20.20 3.74 26.14
C ALA A 568 -19.33 4.84 26.74
N SER A 569 -19.13 4.80 28.05
CA SER A 569 -18.42 5.82 28.82
C SER A 569 -16.91 5.87 28.58
N PHE A 570 -16.32 4.79 28.05
CA PHE A 570 -14.87 4.65 27.87
C PHE A 570 -14.43 4.41 26.41
N GLU A 571 -15.36 4.33 25.46
CA GLU A 571 -15.04 4.03 24.07
C GLU A 571 -14.92 5.29 23.20
N TRP A 572 -13.80 5.40 22.48
CA TRP A 572 -13.53 6.45 21.51
C TRP A 572 -13.45 5.84 20.10
N HIS A 573 -14.28 6.33 19.18
CA HIS A 573 -14.38 5.81 17.81
C HIS A 573 -13.91 6.86 16.79
N PRO A 574 -12.98 6.52 15.87
CA PRO A 574 -12.47 7.46 14.88
C PRO A 574 -13.43 7.64 13.70
N PHE A 575 -13.68 8.89 13.29
CA PHE A 575 -14.46 9.24 12.11
C PHE A 575 -13.80 10.37 11.33
N SER A 576 -13.75 10.25 10.00
CA SER A 576 -13.29 11.32 9.13
C SER A 576 -14.20 12.54 9.23
N ILE A 577 -13.59 13.72 9.31
CA ILE A 577 -14.33 14.98 9.27
C ILE A 577 -14.85 15.17 7.85
N THR A 578 -16.15 15.39 7.71
CA THR A 578 -16.81 15.57 6.41
C THR A 578 -17.12 17.03 6.09
N SER A 579 -17.01 17.93 7.08
CA SER A 579 -17.11 19.39 6.89
C SER A 579 -15.81 19.98 6.36
N ALA A 580 -15.90 21.16 5.74
CA ALA A 580 -14.73 21.93 5.31
C ALA A 580 -14.12 22.72 6.49
N PRO A 581 -12.79 22.94 6.52
CA PRO A 581 -12.14 23.70 7.60
C PRO A 581 -12.71 25.10 7.87
N GLY A 582 -13.29 25.72 6.84
CA GLY A 582 -13.94 27.03 6.91
C GLY A 582 -15.36 27.00 7.49
N ASP A 583 -15.99 25.84 7.62
CA ASP A 583 -17.34 25.74 8.16
C ASP A 583 -17.36 26.07 9.67
N ASP A 584 -18.46 26.69 10.12
CA ASP A 584 -18.69 27.04 11.54
C ASP A 584 -19.12 25.83 12.39
N TYR A 585 -19.37 24.70 11.76
CA TYR A 585 -19.71 23.43 12.39
C TYR A 585 -18.68 22.36 12.04
N LEU A 586 -18.71 21.26 12.79
CA LEU A 586 -18.00 20.03 12.45
C LEU A 586 -19.03 18.97 12.05
N SER A 587 -18.80 18.24 10.97
CA SER A 587 -19.65 17.10 10.59
C SER A 587 -18.88 15.80 10.48
N VAL A 588 -19.56 14.69 10.81
CA VAL A 588 -19.08 13.32 10.61
C VAL A 588 -20.19 12.45 10.05
N HIS A 589 -19.84 11.53 9.14
CA HIS A 589 -20.76 10.54 8.58
C HIS A 589 -20.39 9.14 9.09
N ILE A 590 -21.27 8.55 9.89
CA ILE A 590 -21.04 7.32 10.64
C ILE A 590 -21.88 6.20 10.02
N ARG A 591 -21.24 5.17 9.47
CA ARG A 591 -21.93 3.96 9.03
C ARG A 591 -22.17 3.01 10.20
N ALA A 592 -23.40 2.53 10.38
CA ALA A 592 -23.77 1.58 11.43
C ALA A 592 -23.29 0.16 11.07
N LEU A 593 -22.03 -0.15 11.39
CA LEU A 593 -21.37 -1.43 11.05
C LEU A 593 -21.12 -2.34 12.25
N GLY A 594 -21.21 -1.83 13.47
CA GLY A 594 -20.97 -2.58 14.70
C GLY A 594 -21.77 -2.02 15.87
N ASP A 595 -21.72 -2.71 16.99
CA ASP A 595 -22.61 -2.55 18.15
C ASP A 595 -22.73 -1.08 18.60
N TRP A 596 -21.60 -0.39 18.80
CA TRP A 596 -21.58 1.02 19.20
C TRP A 596 -22.20 1.95 18.15
N THR A 597 -21.83 1.80 16.88
CA THR A 597 -22.34 2.65 15.77
C THR A 597 -23.81 2.38 15.46
N GLY A 598 -24.26 1.14 15.63
CA GLY A 598 -25.66 0.74 15.49
C GLY A 598 -26.50 1.34 16.61
N GLU A 599 -26.06 1.22 17.85
CA GLU A 599 -26.73 1.81 19.01
C GLU A 599 -26.80 3.34 18.90
N LEU A 600 -25.71 3.99 18.45
CA LEU A 600 -25.71 5.44 18.22
C LEU A 600 -26.79 5.85 17.21
N LYS A 601 -26.83 5.19 16.05
CA LYS A 601 -27.87 5.43 15.04
C LYS A 601 -29.26 5.18 15.63
N ASN A 602 -29.45 4.07 16.35
CA ASN A 602 -30.75 3.69 16.90
C ASN A 602 -31.26 4.72 17.90
N ARG A 603 -30.40 5.27 18.77
CA ARG A 603 -30.80 6.32 19.71
C ARG A 603 -31.23 7.59 18.99
N PHE A 604 -30.46 8.07 18.02
CA PHE A 604 -30.88 9.23 17.22
C PHE A 604 -32.16 8.94 16.42
N ALA A 605 -32.33 7.74 15.87
CA ALA A 605 -33.56 7.35 15.18
C ALA A 605 -34.76 7.31 16.13
N GLN A 606 -34.60 6.84 17.37
CA GLN A 606 -35.65 6.86 18.39
C GLN A 606 -36.02 8.30 18.76
N PHE A 607 -35.05 9.19 18.97
CA PHE A 607 -35.30 10.61 19.23
C PHE A 607 -36.02 11.29 18.06
N LEU A 608 -35.67 10.96 16.81
CA LEU A 608 -36.33 11.50 15.61
C LEU A 608 -37.75 10.96 15.40
N ASN A 609 -38.04 9.75 15.89
CA ASN A 609 -39.35 9.10 15.76
C ASN A 609 -40.24 9.27 17.00
N ALA A 610 -39.72 9.84 18.09
CA ALA A 610 -40.51 10.16 19.26
C ALA A 610 -41.50 11.28 18.88
N PRO A 611 -42.82 11.07 19.03
CA PRO A 611 -43.78 12.16 18.83
C PRO A 611 -43.46 13.27 19.83
N ASN A 612 -43.41 14.52 19.36
CA ASN A 612 -43.13 15.72 20.16
C ASN A 612 -43.97 15.76 21.44
N LEU A 613 -43.49 15.15 22.52
CA LEU A 613 -43.92 15.42 23.88
C LEU A 613 -43.16 16.65 24.31
N ASN A 614 -43.71 17.82 23.93
CA ASN A 614 -43.60 19.14 24.54
C ASN A 614 -43.98 20.20 23.48
N ALA A 615 -45.28 20.41 23.32
CA ALA A 615 -45.86 21.68 22.88
C ALA A 615 -46.43 22.40 24.11
#